data_AF-A0A7K3UHD0-F1
#
_entry.id   AF-A0A7K3UHD0-F1
#
_cell.length_a   1.000
_cell.length_b   1.000
_cell.length_c   1.000
_cell.angle_alpha   90.00
_cell.angle_beta   90.00
_cell.angle_gamma   90.00
#
_symmetry.space_group_name_H-M   'P 1'
#
loop_
_entity.id
_entity.type
_entity.pdbx_description
1 polymer ?
#
loop_
_entity_poly.entity_id
_entity_poly.type
_entity_poly.pdbx_seq_one_letter_code
_entity_poly.pdbx_strand_id
1 'polypeptide(L)'
;MNGPHDLGGQMGFGPVAPEKDEPYFHAEWEKRALGITLSCGAFGAWTIDESRHARENIPPADYLAASYYEIWIRGVETLLARHGFAKREELLSGRKLQDGAVPKRVLKAEMVPGALAKGGPCDRPVETAPRFAVGETVRTKNFNPTTHTRLPRYARAKTGVVEAVQGAFVFPDDNAHGGGENPQWLYTVVFGGGEIWGEGADPSLTVSIDAWESYLERL
;
A
#
# COMPACT_ATOMS: atom_id res chain seq x y z
N MET A 1 -8.51 7.33 -0.87
CA MET A 1 -8.46 7.98 0.45
C MET A 1 -7.41 9.08 0.39
N ASN A 2 -7.72 10.31 0.77
CA ASN A 2 -6.74 11.42 0.75
C ASN A 2 -6.10 11.58 2.14
N GLY A 3 -5.29 10.59 2.53
CA GLY A 3 -4.76 10.44 3.89
C GLY A 3 -3.36 11.04 4.12
N PRO A 4 -2.81 10.87 5.34
CA PRO A 4 -1.47 11.36 5.71
C PRO A 4 -0.33 10.61 5.01
N HIS A 5 -0.60 9.43 4.45
CA HIS A 5 0.38 8.58 3.78
C HIS A 5 0.73 9.05 2.35
N ASP A 6 -0.16 9.80 1.70
CA ASP A 6 0.02 10.28 0.33
C ASP A 6 0.76 11.62 0.32
N LEU A 7 2.08 11.55 0.52
CA LEU A 7 2.93 12.72 0.77
C LEU A 7 3.53 13.35 -0.49
N GLY A 8 3.37 12.74 -1.66
CA GLY A 8 4.00 13.21 -2.89
C GLY A 8 3.64 14.66 -3.22
N GLY A 9 4.65 15.53 -3.35
CA GLY A 9 4.48 16.95 -3.63
C GLY A 9 4.18 17.83 -2.40
N GLN A 10 4.06 17.27 -1.20
CA GLN A 10 3.87 18.07 0.01
C GLN A 10 5.18 18.72 0.48
N MET A 11 5.06 19.88 1.14
CA MET A 11 6.17 20.67 1.65
C MET A 11 6.14 20.72 3.19
N GLY A 12 7.26 21.13 3.80
CA GLY A 12 7.33 21.38 5.25
C GLY A 12 7.87 20.22 6.11
N PHE A 13 8.37 19.15 5.50
CA PHE A 13 8.94 17.99 6.21
C PHE A 13 10.41 18.16 6.65
N GLY A 14 11.07 19.23 6.22
CA GLY A 14 12.50 19.43 6.46
C GLY A 14 13.39 18.56 5.55
N PRO A 15 14.71 18.56 5.77
CA PRO A 15 15.65 17.81 4.96
C PRO A 15 15.58 16.29 5.24
N VAL A 16 15.92 15.49 4.24
CA VAL A 16 16.19 14.06 4.44
C VAL A 16 17.49 13.91 5.23
N ALA A 17 17.44 13.23 6.38
CA ALA A 17 18.55 13.09 7.32
C ALA A 17 18.78 11.61 7.67
N PRO A 18 19.42 10.81 6.78
CA PRO A 18 19.66 9.40 7.05
C PRO A 18 20.64 9.21 8.21
N GLU A 19 20.38 8.22 9.07
CA GLU A 19 21.27 7.85 10.16
C GLU A 19 22.53 7.16 9.60
N LYS A 20 23.70 7.51 10.13
CA LYS A 20 24.94 6.81 9.80
C LYS A 20 24.95 5.46 10.51
N ASP A 21 25.23 4.39 9.77
CA ASP A 21 25.30 3.02 10.30
C ASP A 21 23.99 2.56 10.97
N GLU A 22 22.84 2.97 10.41
CA GLU A 22 21.49 2.66 10.91
C GLU A 22 21.31 1.14 11.15
N PRO A 23 20.91 0.72 12.37
CA PRO A 23 20.65 -0.68 12.64
C PRO A 23 19.35 -1.15 11.97
N TYR A 24 19.21 -2.46 11.69
CA TYR A 24 17.94 -2.99 11.16
C TYR A 24 16.73 -2.78 12.08
N PHE A 25 16.99 -2.71 13.40
CA PHE A 25 15.98 -2.46 14.42
C PHE A 25 16.62 -1.58 15.51
N HIS A 26 16.01 -0.43 15.79
CA HIS A 26 16.41 0.52 16.83
C HIS A 26 16.08 -0.01 18.23
N ALA A 27 15.11 -0.93 18.34
CA ALA A 27 14.73 -1.55 19.60
C ALA A 27 14.19 -2.98 19.43
N GLU A 28 14.26 -3.79 20.50
CA GLU A 28 13.77 -5.18 20.50
C GLU A 28 12.28 -5.30 20.16
N TRP A 29 11.47 -4.29 20.50
CA TRP A 29 10.04 -4.31 20.20
C TRP A 29 9.76 -4.23 18.70
N GLU A 30 10.65 -3.64 17.91
CA GLU A 30 10.49 -3.50 16.45
C GLU A 30 10.63 -4.85 15.74
N LYS A 31 11.57 -5.69 16.19
CA LYS A 31 11.69 -7.09 15.77
C LYS A 31 10.39 -7.84 16.01
N ARG A 32 9.81 -7.63 17.20
CA ARG A 32 8.55 -8.25 17.59
C ARG A 32 7.38 -7.70 16.78
N ALA A 33 7.36 -6.40 16.47
CA ALA A 33 6.33 -5.78 15.67
C ALA A 33 6.27 -6.36 14.24
N LEU A 34 7.43 -6.51 13.61
CA LEU A 34 7.54 -7.20 12.32
C LEU A 34 7.05 -8.64 12.42
N GLY A 35 7.56 -9.40 13.40
CA GLY A 35 7.21 -10.80 13.61
C GLY A 35 5.72 -11.04 13.84
N ILE A 36 5.09 -10.22 14.71
CA ILE A 36 3.64 -10.26 14.96
C ILE A 36 2.87 -9.96 13.68
N THR A 37 3.23 -8.89 12.97
CA THR A 37 2.51 -8.47 11.76
C THR A 37 2.52 -9.57 10.69
N LEU A 38 3.68 -10.18 10.43
CA LEU A 38 3.81 -11.27 9.46
C LEU A 38 3.07 -12.53 9.91
N SER A 39 3.16 -12.88 11.20
CA SER A 39 2.48 -14.06 11.76
C SER A 39 0.95 -13.92 11.69
N CYS A 40 0.42 -12.74 12.03
CA CYS A 40 -1.01 -12.44 11.93
C CYS A 40 -1.47 -12.38 10.47
N GLY A 41 -0.67 -11.83 9.55
CA GLY A 41 -0.98 -11.87 8.11
C GLY A 41 -1.14 -13.29 7.58
N ALA A 42 -0.42 -14.27 8.16
CA ALA A 42 -0.55 -15.67 7.77
C ALA A 42 -1.89 -16.31 8.12
N PHE A 43 -2.72 -15.66 8.97
CA PHE A 43 -4.08 -16.11 9.31
C PHE A 43 -4.99 -16.20 8.08
N GLY A 44 -4.67 -15.46 7.00
CA GLY A 44 -5.44 -15.48 5.75
C GLY A 44 -6.84 -14.86 5.90
N ALA A 45 -6.98 -13.92 6.83
CA ALA A 45 -8.21 -13.20 7.10
C ALA A 45 -8.31 -11.86 6.35
N TRP A 46 -7.16 -11.25 6.01
CA TRP A 46 -7.08 -10.00 5.26
C TRP A 46 -6.01 -10.08 4.17
N THR A 47 -6.09 -9.16 3.22
CA THR A 47 -5.13 -8.99 2.13
C THR A 47 -4.04 -7.98 2.50
N ILE A 48 -2.96 -7.93 1.73
CA ILE A 48 -1.94 -6.88 1.90
C ILE A 48 -2.53 -5.48 1.67
N ASP A 49 -3.50 -5.36 0.76
CA ASP A 49 -4.13 -4.09 0.41
C ASP A 49 -5.06 -3.61 1.53
N GLU A 50 -5.81 -4.52 2.16
CA GLU A 50 -6.56 -4.19 3.38
C GLU A 50 -5.61 -3.78 4.52
N SER A 51 -4.46 -4.46 4.63
CA SER A 51 -3.46 -4.11 5.65
C SER A 51 -2.85 -2.73 5.42
N ARG A 52 -2.60 -2.32 4.17
CA ARG A 52 -2.19 -0.95 3.84
C ARG A 52 -3.30 0.02 4.20
N HIS A 53 -4.53 -0.26 3.80
CA HIS A 53 -5.67 0.60 4.11
C HIS A 53 -5.88 0.80 5.62
N ALA A 54 -5.64 -0.23 6.45
CA ALA A 54 -5.70 -0.08 7.90
C ALA A 54 -4.67 0.94 8.43
N ARG A 55 -3.46 0.97 7.86
CA ARG A 55 -2.41 1.95 8.21
C ARG A 55 -2.75 3.35 7.70
N GLU A 56 -3.34 3.43 6.51
CA GLU A 56 -3.77 4.69 5.90
C GLU A 56 -4.86 5.41 6.71
N ASN A 57 -5.65 4.65 7.49
CA ASN A 57 -6.71 5.14 8.38
C ASN A 57 -6.24 5.52 9.79
N ILE A 58 -4.94 5.46 10.09
CA ILE A 58 -4.42 6.05 11.33
C ILE A 58 -4.67 7.57 11.28
N PRO A 59 -5.17 8.20 12.36
CA PRO A 59 -5.39 9.65 12.38
C PRO A 59 -4.12 10.41 11.96
N PRO A 60 -4.24 11.51 11.16
CA PRO A 60 -3.08 12.15 10.54
C PRO A 60 -1.94 12.54 11.50
N ALA A 61 -2.28 13.16 12.63
CA ALA A 61 -1.28 13.54 13.63
C ALA A 61 -0.57 12.32 14.22
N ASP A 62 -1.34 11.27 14.51
CA ASP A 62 -0.85 10.02 15.06
C ASP A 62 0.05 9.27 14.06
N TYR A 63 -0.28 9.31 12.76
CA TYR A 63 0.50 8.69 11.69
C TYR A 63 1.85 9.40 11.52
N LEU A 64 1.85 10.73 11.44
CA LEU A 64 3.06 11.52 11.20
C LEU A 64 3.99 11.56 12.43
N ALA A 65 3.45 11.38 13.63
CA ALA A 65 4.23 11.28 14.87
C ALA A 65 4.75 9.85 15.15
N ALA A 66 4.25 8.83 14.44
CA ALA A 66 4.61 7.45 14.68
C ALA A 66 5.94 7.06 14.00
N SER A 67 6.74 6.25 14.69
CA SER A 67 7.83 5.52 14.05
C SER A 67 7.29 4.48 13.08
N TYR A 68 8.17 3.97 12.20
CA TYR A 68 7.76 3.05 11.15
C TYR A 68 7.06 1.79 11.70
N TYR A 69 7.60 1.17 12.75
CA TYR A 69 7.00 -0.04 13.32
C TYR A 69 5.78 0.25 14.22
N GLU A 70 5.61 1.48 14.72
CA GLU A 70 4.35 1.88 15.38
C GLU A 70 3.19 1.92 14.38
N ILE A 71 3.42 2.39 13.14
CA ILE A 71 2.42 2.34 12.06
C ILE A 71 1.99 0.88 11.80
N TRP A 72 2.94 -0.05 11.78
CA TRP A 72 2.67 -1.47 11.56
C TRP A 72 1.82 -2.08 12.67
N ILE A 73 2.16 -1.81 13.94
CA ILE A 73 1.40 -2.31 15.09
C ILE A 73 -0.02 -1.75 15.13
N ARG A 74 -0.20 -0.44 14.96
CA ARG A 74 -1.54 0.17 14.93
C ARG A 74 -2.40 -0.40 13.80
N GLY A 75 -1.78 -0.71 12.66
CA GLY A 75 -2.41 -1.41 11.55
C GLY A 75 -2.86 -2.82 11.91
N VAL A 76 -1.98 -3.66 12.48
CA VAL A 76 -2.32 -5.05 12.81
C VAL A 76 -3.31 -5.17 13.97
N GLU A 77 -3.25 -4.28 14.96
CA GLU A 77 -4.26 -4.18 16.04
C GLU A 77 -5.65 -3.91 15.46
N THR A 78 -5.74 -2.99 14.50
CA THR A 78 -7.00 -2.67 13.81
C THR A 78 -7.55 -3.89 13.08
N LEU A 79 -6.70 -4.65 12.40
CA LEU A 79 -7.09 -5.86 11.66
C LEU A 79 -7.51 -7.00 12.58
N LEU A 80 -6.76 -7.24 13.66
CA LEU A 80 -7.11 -8.25 14.67
C LEU A 80 -8.48 -7.96 15.29
N ALA A 81 -8.76 -6.70 15.60
CA ALA A 81 -10.05 -6.27 16.10
C ALA A 81 -11.18 -6.44 15.08
N ARG A 82 -10.95 -5.95 13.85
CA ARG A 82 -11.93 -5.99 12.76
C ARG A 82 -12.36 -7.41 12.41
N HIS A 83 -11.41 -8.34 12.39
CA HIS A 83 -11.65 -9.75 12.02
C HIS A 83 -11.92 -10.65 13.23
N GLY A 84 -12.12 -10.08 14.42
CA GLY A 84 -12.57 -10.81 15.61
C GLY A 84 -11.52 -11.71 16.26
N PHE A 85 -10.23 -11.54 15.95
CA PHE A 85 -9.14 -12.27 16.61
C PHE A 85 -8.82 -11.75 18.01
N ALA A 86 -9.09 -10.47 18.27
CA ALA A 86 -8.94 -9.85 19.59
C ALA A 86 -9.98 -8.74 19.75
N LYS A 87 -10.46 -8.51 20.97
CA LYS A 87 -11.26 -7.32 21.29
C LYS A 87 -10.38 -6.10 21.55
N ARG A 88 -10.94 -4.90 21.38
CA ARG A 88 -10.22 -3.65 21.68
C ARG A 88 -9.76 -3.61 23.14
N GLU A 89 -10.56 -4.11 24.06
CA GLU A 89 -10.23 -4.19 25.49
C GLU A 89 -9.05 -5.14 25.76
N GLU A 90 -8.96 -6.24 25.00
CA GLU A 90 -7.83 -7.18 25.11
C GLU A 90 -6.53 -6.54 24.61
N LEU A 91 -6.59 -5.80 23.50
CA LEU A 91 -5.44 -5.07 22.94
C LEU A 91 -4.94 -3.98 23.90
N LEU A 92 -5.85 -3.24 24.54
CA LEU A 92 -5.49 -2.19 25.50
C LEU A 92 -4.97 -2.75 26.84
N SER A 93 -5.57 -3.83 27.34
CA SER A 93 -5.22 -4.39 28.65
C SER A 93 -4.08 -5.42 28.59
N GLY A 94 -3.78 -5.96 27.41
CA GLY A 94 -2.85 -7.08 27.22
C GLY A 94 -3.33 -8.40 27.83
N ARG A 95 -4.62 -8.50 28.22
CA ARG A 95 -5.19 -9.68 28.86
C ARG A 95 -6.21 -10.31 27.93
N LYS A 96 -6.10 -11.63 27.74
CA LYS A 96 -7.15 -12.42 27.08
C LYS A 96 -8.39 -12.46 27.96
N LEU A 97 -9.52 -12.06 27.40
CA LEU A 97 -10.84 -12.05 28.01
C LEU A 97 -11.73 -13.16 27.43
N GLN A 98 -11.54 -13.51 26.16
CA GLN A 98 -12.31 -14.56 25.49
C GLN A 98 -11.52 -15.23 24.37
N ASP A 99 -12.06 -16.30 23.81
CA ASP A 99 -11.54 -16.87 22.58
C ASP A 99 -11.92 -15.98 21.38
N GLY A 100 -10.93 -15.71 20.52
CA GLY A 100 -11.12 -15.00 19.26
C GLY A 100 -11.45 -15.96 18.11
N ALA A 101 -11.57 -15.39 16.91
CA ALA A 101 -11.73 -16.17 15.68
C ALA A 101 -10.59 -17.18 15.49
N VAL A 102 -10.91 -18.33 14.89
CA VAL A 102 -9.91 -19.38 14.59
C VAL A 102 -9.20 -19.04 13.28
N PRO A 103 -7.87 -18.89 13.26
CA PRO A 103 -7.14 -18.56 12.03
C PRO A 103 -7.18 -19.74 11.05
N LYS A 104 -7.30 -19.46 9.75
CA LYS A 104 -7.29 -20.50 8.70
C LYS A 104 -5.93 -21.20 8.63
N ARG A 105 -4.87 -20.48 8.97
CA ARG A 105 -3.49 -20.97 8.96
C ARG A 105 -2.69 -20.27 10.06
N VAL A 106 -1.78 -21.01 10.68
CA VAL A 106 -0.82 -20.48 11.66
C VAL A 106 0.58 -20.65 11.09
N LEU A 107 1.36 -19.57 11.03
CA LEU A 107 2.75 -19.62 10.61
C LEU A 107 3.62 -20.12 11.77
N LYS A 108 4.09 -21.36 11.67
CA LYS A 108 5.03 -21.92 12.65
C LYS A 108 6.47 -21.52 12.33
N ALA A 109 7.35 -21.55 13.33
CA ALA A 109 8.73 -21.10 13.21
C ALA A 109 9.49 -21.80 12.07
N GLU A 110 9.33 -23.12 11.95
CA GLU A 110 9.95 -23.94 10.91
C GLU A 110 9.48 -23.60 9.48
N MET A 111 8.32 -22.94 9.35
CA MET A 111 7.73 -22.56 8.06
C MET A 111 8.24 -21.19 7.58
N VAL A 112 8.79 -20.36 8.48
CA VAL A 112 9.13 -18.96 8.19
C VAL A 112 10.12 -18.83 7.02
N PRO A 113 11.27 -19.55 6.98
CA PRO A 113 12.23 -19.38 5.89
C PRO A 113 11.61 -19.70 4.52
N GLY A 114 10.85 -20.80 4.43
CA GLY A 114 10.19 -21.20 3.18
C GLY A 114 9.07 -20.24 2.75
N ALA A 115 8.29 -19.73 3.71
CA ALA A 115 7.24 -18.75 3.43
C ALA A 115 7.81 -17.44 2.90
N LEU A 116 8.89 -16.94 3.51
CA LEU A 116 9.57 -15.71 3.07
C LEU A 116 10.26 -15.90 1.70
N ALA A 117 10.92 -17.04 1.48
CA ALA A 117 11.56 -17.33 0.21
C ALA A 117 10.58 -17.45 -0.96
N LYS A 118 9.35 -17.96 -0.70
CA LYS A 118 8.30 -18.07 -1.71
C LYS A 118 7.71 -16.71 -2.13
N GLY A 119 7.72 -15.72 -1.24
CA GLY A 119 7.12 -14.41 -1.47
C GLY A 119 5.59 -14.44 -1.61
N GLY A 120 5.02 -13.34 -2.09
CA GLY A 120 3.59 -13.14 -2.31
C GLY A 120 3.30 -12.57 -3.70
N PRO A 121 3.36 -13.39 -4.77
CA PRO A 121 3.12 -12.93 -6.13
C PRO A 121 1.71 -12.36 -6.28
N CYS A 122 1.62 -11.14 -6.84
CA CYS A 122 0.37 -10.45 -7.12
C CYS A 122 0.08 -10.33 -8.63
N ASP A 123 0.92 -10.89 -9.49
CA ASP A 123 0.64 -11.07 -10.90
C ASP A 123 -0.48 -12.10 -11.07
N ARG A 124 -1.38 -11.85 -12.03
CA ARG A 124 -2.53 -12.69 -12.33
C ARG A 124 -2.76 -12.72 -13.84
N PRO A 125 -3.16 -13.86 -14.41
CA PRO A 125 -3.58 -13.88 -15.81
C PRO A 125 -4.88 -13.09 -15.99
N VAL A 126 -5.00 -12.43 -17.13
CA VAL A 126 -6.24 -11.83 -17.63
C VAL A 126 -6.42 -12.24 -19.08
N GLU A 127 -7.67 -12.47 -19.51
CA GLU A 127 -7.97 -12.93 -20.87
C GLU A 127 -8.06 -11.78 -21.89
N THR A 128 -8.24 -10.55 -21.41
CA THR A 128 -8.35 -9.36 -22.23
C THR A 128 -6.96 -8.85 -22.65
N ALA A 129 -6.85 -8.28 -23.85
CA ALA A 129 -5.65 -7.54 -24.25
C ALA A 129 -5.54 -6.21 -23.47
N PRO A 130 -4.32 -5.66 -23.27
CA PRO A 130 -4.16 -4.34 -22.67
C PRO A 130 -4.85 -3.28 -23.53
N ARG A 131 -5.59 -2.38 -22.89
CA ARG A 131 -6.32 -1.29 -23.54
C ARG A 131 -5.40 -0.23 -24.15
N PHE A 132 -4.22 -0.04 -23.57
CA PHE A 132 -3.24 0.98 -23.95
C PHE A 132 -1.93 0.33 -24.39
N ALA A 133 -1.22 0.98 -25.31
CA ALA A 133 0.08 0.53 -25.81
C ALA A 133 1.22 1.43 -25.34
N VAL A 134 2.46 0.92 -25.37
CA VAL A 134 3.66 1.73 -25.16
C VAL A 134 3.71 2.88 -26.17
N GLY A 135 4.02 4.09 -25.69
CA GLY A 135 4.01 5.33 -26.46
C GLY A 135 2.64 6.01 -26.53
N GLU A 136 1.56 5.37 -26.07
CA GLU A 136 0.24 5.98 -26.06
C GLU A 136 0.16 7.08 -24.99
N THR A 137 -0.43 8.22 -25.37
CA THR A 137 -0.70 9.30 -24.42
C THR A 137 -2.03 9.02 -23.71
N VAL A 138 -2.01 9.09 -22.38
CA VAL A 138 -3.15 8.80 -21.53
C VAL A 138 -3.37 9.92 -20.52
N ARG A 139 -4.59 10.00 -19.99
CA ARG A 139 -4.90 10.84 -18.84
C ARG A 139 -5.25 9.98 -17.64
N THR A 140 -4.67 10.29 -16.49
CA THR A 140 -5.08 9.68 -15.23
C THR A 140 -6.42 10.28 -14.76
N LYS A 141 -7.27 9.44 -14.17
CA LYS A 141 -8.59 9.86 -13.68
C LYS A 141 -8.49 10.90 -12.58
N ASN A 142 -9.47 11.80 -12.57
CA ASN A 142 -9.73 12.69 -11.44
C ASN A 142 -10.80 12.09 -10.54
N PHE A 143 -10.39 11.37 -9.50
CA PHE A 143 -11.31 10.75 -8.54
C PHE A 143 -10.73 10.81 -7.13
N ASN A 144 -11.60 10.85 -6.13
CA ASN A 144 -11.23 11.04 -4.73
C ASN A 144 -11.97 10.00 -3.87
N PRO A 145 -11.67 8.69 -4.02
CA PRO A 145 -12.35 7.68 -3.25
C PRO A 145 -12.04 7.86 -1.76
N THR A 146 -12.99 7.54 -0.90
CA THR A 146 -12.75 7.45 0.55
C THR A 146 -12.05 6.14 0.93
N THR A 147 -12.07 5.15 0.04
CA THR A 147 -11.48 3.81 0.18
C THR A 147 -10.00 3.77 -0.24
N HIS A 148 -9.39 2.58 -0.15
CA HIS A 148 -8.02 2.34 -0.62
C HIS A 148 -7.89 2.58 -2.11
N THR A 149 -6.81 3.23 -2.53
CA THR A 149 -6.46 3.42 -3.94
C THR A 149 -4.96 3.66 -4.04
N ARG A 150 -4.38 3.42 -5.22
CA ARG A 150 -2.95 3.59 -5.46
C ARG A 150 -2.61 4.76 -6.37
N LEU A 151 -3.61 5.47 -6.92
CA LEU A 151 -3.36 6.68 -7.71
C LEU A 151 -3.06 7.88 -6.79
N PRO A 152 -1.79 8.35 -6.70
CA PRO A 152 -1.41 9.43 -5.81
C PRO A 152 -2.09 10.73 -6.23
N ARG A 153 -2.39 11.61 -5.27
CA ARG A 153 -3.08 12.88 -5.56
C ARG A 153 -2.34 13.75 -6.58
N TYR A 154 -1.01 13.83 -6.50
CA TYR A 154 -0.22 14.68 -7.40
C TYR A 154 -0.35 14.26 -8.87
N ALA A 155 -0.69 13.00 -9.13
CA ALA A 155 -0.77 12.41 -10.45
C ALA A 155 -2.22 12.30 -10.98
N ARG A 156 -3.24 12.82 -10.29
CA ARG A 156 -4.64 12.77 -10.76
C ARG A 156 -4.92 13.86 -11.79
N ALA A 157 -5.72 13.55 -12.80
CA ALA A 157 -6.04 14.46 -13.91
C ALA A 157 -4.82 14.89 -14.74
N LYS A 158 -3.74 14.10 -14.72
CA LYS A 158 -2.47 14.40 -15.37
C LYS A 158 -2.33 13.63 -16.67
N THR A 159 -1.71 14.27 -17.65
CA THR A 159 -1.45 13.69 -18.97
C THR A 159 -0.03 13.13 -19.01
N GLY A 160 0.08 11.84 -19.29
CA GLY A 160 1.37 11.14 -19.37
C GLY A 160 1.45 10.22 -20.58
N VAL A 161 2.59 9.57 -20.74
CA VAL A 161 2.84 8.58 -21.80
C VAL A 161 3.07 7.22 -21.16
N VAL A 162 2.45 6.18 -21.72
CA VAL A 162 2.70 4.80 -21.32
C VAL A 162 4.11 4.41 -21.74
N GLU A 163 4.99 4.17 -20.79
CA GLU A 163 6.36 3.71 -21.03
C GLU A 163 6.45 2.18 -21.09
N ALA A 164 5.67 1.49 -20.25
CA ALA A 164 5.67 0.04 -20.18
C ALA A 164 4.29 -0.52 -19.86
N VAL A 165 3.99 -1.69 -20.44
CA VAL A 165 2.88 -2.56 -20.02
C VAL A 165 3.49 -3.65 -19.13
N GLN A 166 3.26 -3.57 -17.82
CA GLN A 166 3.94 -4.42 -16.82
C GLN A 166 3.37 -5.85 -16.75
N GLY A 167 2.18 -6.07 -17.29
CA GLY A 167 1.38 -7.29 -17.10
C GLY A 167 0.07 -6.97 -16.39
N ALA A 168 -0.59 -8.00 -15.86
CA ALA A 168 -1.81 -7.84 -15.07
C ALA A 168 -1.59 -8.29 -13.63
N PHE A 169 -2.15 -7.51 -12.71
CA PHE A 169 -1.94 -7.65 -11.28
C PHE A 169 -3.25 -7.47 -10.53
N VAL A 170 -3.33 -8.07 -9.35
CA VAL A 170 -4.41 -7.84 -8.37
C VAL A 170 -4.70 -6.35 -8.24
N PHE A 171 -5.98 -5.96 -8.31
CA PHE A 171 -6.42 -4.56 -8.20
C PHE A 171 -6.67 -4.16 -6.75
N PRO A 172 -5.85 -3.24 -6.18
CA PRO A 172 -5.88 -2.97 -4.74
C PRO A 172 -7.18 -2.34 -4.26
N ASP A 173 -7.85 -1.51 -5.08
CA ASP A 173 -9.05 -0.78 -4.68
C ASP A 173 -10.19 -1.74 -4.31
N ASP A 174 -10.33 -2.87 -5.01
CA ASP A 174 -11.31 -3.91 -4.68
C ASP A 174 -10.77 -4.88 -3.63
N ASN A 175 -9.50 -5.28 -3.77
CA ASN A 175 -8.88 -6.32 -2.93
C ASN A 175 -8.72 -5.89 -1.46
N ALA A 176 -8.66 -4.58 -1.19
CA ALA A 176 -8.65 -4.03 0.17
C ALA A 176 -10.02 -4.07 0.87
N HIS A 177 -11.11 -4.27 0.13
CA HIS A 177 -12.49 -4.11 0.61
C HIS A 177 -13.35 -5.36 0.39
N GLY A 178 -12.73 -6.52 0.18
CA GLY A 178 -13.44 -7.79 -0.01
C GLY A 178 -14.13 -7.93 -1.37
N GLY A 179 -13.83 -7.05 -2.34
CA GLY A 179 -14.32 -7.13 -3.72
C GLY A 179 -13.65 -8.24 -4.55
N GLY A 180 -12.68 -8.95 -3.98
CA GLY A 180 -11.86 -9.95 -4.66
C GLY A 180 -10.64 -9.34 -5.35
N GLU A 181 -9.88 -10.18 -6.03
CA GLU A 181 -8.59 -9.77 -6.61
C GLU A 181 -8.73 -8.89 -7.86
N ASN A 182 -9.85 -9.00 -8.60
CA ASN A 182 -10.19 -8.26 -9.82
C ASN A 182 -8.97 -7.81 -10.65
N PRO A 183 -8.14 -8.72 -11.17
CA PRO A 183 -6.86 -8.35 -11.75
C PRO A 183 -7.03 -7.47 -12.99
N GLN A 184 -6.20 -6.43 -13.11
CA GLN A 184 -6.20 -5.53 -14.27
C GLN A 184 -4.78 -5.32 -14.78
N TRP A 185 -4.69 -4.90 -16.05
CA TRP A 185 -3.44 -4.45 -16.64
C TRP A 185 -2.83 -3.29 -15.85
N LEU A 186 -1.51 -3.35 -15.64
CA LEU A 186 -0.72 -2.34 -14.96
C LEU A 186 0.24 -1.69 -15.95
N TYR A 187 0.31 -0.37 -15.90
CA TYR A 187 1.09 0.44 -16.82
C TYR A 187 2.06 1.32 -16.04
N THR A 188 3.31 1.41 -16.48
CA THR A 188 4.19 2.50 -16.06
C THR A 188 3.88 3.70 -16.94
N VAL A 189 3.42 4.80 -16.31
CA VAL A 189 3.08 6.04 -16.98
C VAL A 189 4.06 7.12 -16.54
N VAL A 190 4.67 7.79 -17.52
CA VAL A 190 5.66 8.85 -17.32
C VAL A 190 5.04 10.21 -17.60
N PHE A 191 5.27 11.16 -16.69
CA PHE A 191 4.83 12.53 -16.78
C PHE A 191 6.03 13.46 -16.82
N GLY A 192 5.94 14.54 -17.60
CA GLY A 192 6.91 15.62 -17.51
C GLY A 192 6.80 16.36 -16.16
N GLY A 193 7.92 16.87 -15.65
CA GLY A 193 7.96 17.64 -14.40
C GLY A 193 7.00 18.84 -14.45
N GLY A 194 6.91 19.52 -15.59
CA GLY A 194 5.97 20.64 -15.80
C GLY A 194 4.50 20.24 -15.75
N GLU A 195 4.14 19.01 -16.13
CA GLU A 195 2.76 18.51 -16.02
C GLU A 195 2.36 18.30 -14.55
N ILE A 196 3.28 17.74 -13.76
CA ILE A 196 3.00 17.43 -12.36
C ILE A 196 3.11 18.70 -11.50
N TRP A 197 4.19 19.45 -11.63
CA TRP A 197 4.57 20.53 -10.71
C TRP A 197 4.32 21.93 -11.26
N GLY A 198 4.05 22.07 -12.56
CA GLY A 198 3.76 23.35 -13.20
C GLY A 198 5.00 24.18 -13.53
N GLU A 199 4.82 25.51 -13.54
CA GLU A 199 5.86 26.47 -13.88
C GLU A 199 7.07 26.38 -12.93
N GLY A 200 8.27 26.48 -13.50
CA GLY A 200 9.52 26.40 -12.74
C GLY A 200 10.00 24.98 -12.43
N ALA A 201 9.26 23.95 -12.84
CA ALA A 201 9.77 22.58 -12.83
C ALA A 201 10.99 22.44 -13.76
N ASP A 202 11.98 21.64 -13.36
CA ASP A 202 13.10 21.30 -14.23
C ASP A 202 12.56 20.65 -15.52
N PRO A 203 12.90 21.19 -16.72
CA PRO A 203 12.35 20.71 -17.99
C PRO A 203 12.81 19.29 -18.35
N SER A 204 13.88 18.79 -17.73
CA SER A 204 14.37 17.41 -17.90
C SER A 204 13.79 16.42 -16.88
N LEU A 205 13.12 16.92 -15.83
CA LEU A 205 12.52 16.08 -14.81
C LEU A 205 11.37 15.27 -15.40
N THR A 206 11.37 13.99 -15.09
CA THR A 206 10.22 13.11 -15.31
C THR A 206 9.83 12.46 -14.00
N VAL A 207 8.54 12.14 -13.88
CA VAL A 207 7.99 11.39 -12.76
C VAL A 207 7.24 10.21 -13.35
N SER A 208 7.51 9.00 -12.89
CA SER A 208 6.77 7.81 -13.29
C SER A 208 5.97 7.24 -12.14
N ILE A 209 4.81 6.67 -12.47
CA ILE A 209 4.01 5.86 -11.54
C ILE A 209 3.57 4.58 -12.24
N ASP A 210 3.29 3.55 -11.46
CA ASP A 210 2.49 2.43 -11.94
C ASP A 210 1.00 2.71 -11.69
N ALA A 211 0.20 2.62 -12.75
CA ALA A 211 -1.24 2.87 -12.72
C ALA A 211 -2.01 1.70 -13.33
N TRP A 212 -3.02 1.20 -12.62
CA TRP A 212 -3.92 0.18 -13.15
C TRP A 212 -4.75 0.74 -14.30
N GLU A 213 -5.16 -0.12 -15.23
CA GLU A 213 -5.91 0.25 -16.44
C GLU A 213 -7.12 1.12 -16.16
N SER A 214 -7.85 0.80 -15.08
CA SER A 214 -9.05 1.54 -14.69
C SER A 214 -8.78 2.95 -14.19
N TYR A 215 -7.52 3.31 -13.88
CA TYR A 215 -7.11 4.67 -13.53
C TYR A 215 -6.84 5.55 -14.75
N LEU A 216 -6.80 4.97 -15.96
CA LEU A 216 -6.40 5.67 -17.17
C LEU A 216 -7.59 5.89 -18.11
N GLU A 217 -7.54 6.98 -18.85
CA GLU A 217 -8.49 7.39 -19.87
C GLU A 217 -7.74 7.67 -21.17
N ARG A 218 -8.36 7.33 -22.31
CA ARG A 218 -7.87 7.75 -23.62
C ARG A 218 -8.08 9.25 -23.77
N LEU A 219 -7.10 9.91 -24.40
CA LEU A 219 -7.22 11.29 -24.85
C LEU A 219 -7.88 11.39 -26.22
#